data_AF-X0YTZ2-F1
#
_entry.id   AF-X0YTZ2-F1
#
_cell.length_a   1.000
_cell.length_b   1.000
_cell.length_c   1.000
_cell.angle_alpha   90.00
_cell.angle_beta   90.00
_cell.angle_gamma   90.00
#
_symmetry.space_group_name_H-M   'P 1'
#
loop_
_entity.id
_entity.type
_entity.pdbx_description
1 polymer ?
#
loop_
_entity_poly.entity_id
_entity_poly.type
_entity_poly.pdbx_seq_one_letter_code
_entity_poly.pdbx_strand_id
1 'polypeptide(L)'
;MGIFSGSGVGKSVLLGDIANSSDATVNVVALIGERGREVREFLETDLGPEGLSRSVVIIATSDSPPIQRIKAAFVAVTIAEYFRD
;
A
#
# COMPACT_ATOMS: atom_id res chain seq x y z
N MET A 1 -6.50 -10.10 7.95
CA MET A 1 -5.49 -11.16 7.67
C MET A 1 -4.11 -10.54 7.82
N GLY A 2 -3.14 -11.24 8.40
CA GLY A 2 -1.77 -10.73 8.54
C GLY A 2 -0.81 -11.52 7.65
N ILE A 3 0.05 -10.82 6.91
CA ILE A 3 1.12 -11.42 6.10
C ILE A 3 2.44 -11.04 6.76
N PHE A 4 3.10 -12.03 7.38
CA PHE A 4 4.37 -11.83 8.10
C PHE A 4 5.47 -12.58 7.37
N SER A 5 6.52 -11.87 6.99
CA SER A 5 7.60 -12.47 6.22
C SER A 5 8.87 -11.62 6.30
N GLY A 6 10.01 -12.25 5.99
CA GLY A 6 11.31 -11.57 5.91
C GLY A 6 11.43 -10.67 4.67
N SER A 7 12.52 -9.91 4.59
CA SER A 7 12.82 -9.12 3.38
C SER A 7 13.10 -10.02 2.18
N GLY A 8 12.56 -9.68 1.00
CA GLY A 8 12.90 -10.34 -0.27
C GLY A 8 12.21 -11.68 -0.56
N VAL A 9 11.21 -12.07 0.23
CA VAL A 9 10.50 -13.36 0.07
C VAL A 9 9.17 -13.25 -0.70
N GLY A 10 8.93 -12.12 -1.37
CA GLY A 10 7.73 -11.91 -2.21
C GLY A 10 6.54 -11.24 -1.50
N LYS A 11 6.72 -10.58 -0.34
CA LYS A 11 5.65 -9.84 0.37
C LYS A 11 4.97 -8.80 -0.53
N SER A 12 5.77 -7.95 -1.18
CA SER A 12 5.27 -6.84 -1.99
C SER A 12 4.59 -7.34 -3.27
N VAL A 13 5.17 -8.35 -3.91
CA VAL A 13 4.57 -9.04 -5.07
C VAL A 13 3.19 -9.59 -4.73
N LEU A 14 3.06 -10.34 -3.62
CA LEU A 14 1.78 -10.88 -3.19
C LEU A 14 0.75 -9.78 -2.89
N LEU A 15 1.18 -8.67 -2.27
CA LEU A 15 0.29 -7.53 -2.04
C LEU A 15 -0.17 -6.87 -3.34
N GLY A 16 0.73 -6.75 -4.34
CA GLY A 16 0.40 -6.27 -5.68
C GLY A 16 -0.60 -7.19 -6.38
N ASP A 17 -0.35 -8.51 -6.34
CA ASP A 17 -1.23 -9.53 -6.91
C ASP A 17 -2.64 -9.49 -6.29
N ILE A 18 -2.72 -9.33 -4.97
CA ILE A 18 -4.00 -9.16 -4.26
C ILE A 18 -4.70 -7.88 -4.72
N ALA A 19 -4.00 -6.75 -4.78
CA ALA A 19 -4.59 -5.48 -5.20
C ALA A 19 -5.10 -5.54 -6.65
N ASN A 20 -4.34 -6.15 -7.55
CA ASN A 20 -4.67 -6.25 -8.97
C ASN A 20 -5.81 -7.24 -9.25
N SER A 21 -5.86 -8.35 -8.50
CA SER A 21 -6.85 -9.42 -8.67
C SER A 21 -8.09 -9.25 -7.80
N SER A 22 -8.14 -8.23 -6.95
CA SER A 22 -9.28 -7.94 -6.07
C SER A 22 -10.52 -7.57 -6.89
N ASP A 23 -11.70 -8.02 -6.45
CA ASP A 23 -13.00 -7.55 -6.97
C ASP A 23 -13.43 -6.19 -6.39
N ALA A 24 -12.62 -5.61 -5.49
CA ALA A 24 -12.92 -4.31 -4.89
C ALA A 24 -12.91 -3.19 -5.94
N THR A 25 -13.92 -2.32 -5.91
CA THR A 25 -14.01 -1.16 -6.81
C THR A 25 -12.84 -0.20 -6.62
N VAL A 26 -12.41 0.00 -5.37
CA VAL A 26 -11.27 0.83 -5.01
C VAL A 26 -10.38 0.08 -4.03
N ASN A 27 -9.08 0.08 -4.30
CA ASN A 27 -8.06 -0.41 -3.37
C ASN A 27 -7.51 0.76 -2.55
N VAL A 28 -7.36 0.59 -1.24
CA VAL A 28 -6.65 1.56 -0.39
C VAL A 28 -5.39 0.91 0.12
N VAL A 29 -4.23 1.39 -0.35
CA VAL A 29 -2.92 0.79 -0.06
C VAL A 29 -2.08 1.76 0.74
N ALA A 30 -1.60 1.33 1.91
CA ALA A 30 -0.74 2.12 2.77
C ALA A 30 0.67 1.52 2.84
N LEU A 31 1.68 2.29 2.41
CA LEU A 31 3.09 1.92 2.44
C LEU A 31 3.79 2.76 3.53
N ILE A 32 3.88 2.20 4.73
CA ILE A 32 4.32 2.91 5.93
C ILE A 32 5.60 2.27 6.48
N GLY A 33 6.64 3.07 6.65
CA GLY A 33 7.93 2.62 7.18
C GLY A 33 8.80 1.84 6.20
N GLU A 34 8.36 1.68 4.96
CA GLU A 34 9.12 1.01 3.89
C GLU A 34 10.26 1.91 3.37
N ARG A 35 11.24 1.32 2.67
CA ARG A 35 12.31 2.10 2.02
C ARG A 35 11.78 2.75 0.75
N GLY A 36 12.19 3.98 0.44
CA GLY A 36 11.70 4.71 -0.74
C GLY A 36 11.87 3.97 -2.08
N ARG A 37 12.97 3.20 -2.24
CA ARG A 37 13.18 2.36 -3.43
C ARG A 37 12.17 1.21 -3.54
N GLU A 38 11.81 0.60 -2.42
CA GLU A 38 10.84 -0.52 -2.34
C GLU A 38 9.43 0.01 -2.62
N VAL A 39 9.12 1.23 -2.15
CA VAL A 39 7.87 1.93 -2.51
C VAL A 39 7.80 2.18 -4.01
N ARG A 40 8.87 2.71 -4.62
CA ARG A 40 8.89 2.96 -6.07
C ARG A 40 8.69 1.66 -6.86
N GLU A 41 9.43 0.61 -6.50
CA GLU A 41 9.32 -0.72 -7.11
C GLU A 41 7.88 -1.25 -7.03
N PHE A 42 7.25 -1.16 -5.86
CA PHE A 42 5.86 -1.57 -5.69
C PHE A 42 4.90 -0.79 -6.60
N LEU A 43 5.07 0.54 -6.72
CA LEU A 43 4.16 1.36 -7.53
C LEU A 43 4.34 1.14 -9.04
N GLU A 44 5.59 1.06 -9.48
CA GLU A 44 5.92 0.99 -10.91
C GLU A 44 5.81 -0.44 -11.46
N THR A 45 6.03 -1.46 -10.61
CA THR A 45 6.10 -2.87 -11.02
C THR A 45 4.97 -3.70 -10.43
N ASP A 46 4.91 -3.86 -9.10
CA ASP A 46 3.98 -4.82 -8.46
C ASP A 46 2.51 -4.40 -8.63
N LEU A 47 2.21 -3.12 -8.39
CA LEU A 47 0.88 -2.54 -8.56
C LEU A 47 0.67 -2.08 -10.01
N GLY A 48 1.67 -1.41 -10.57
CA GLY A 48 1.67 -0.94 -11.95
C GLY A 48 0.58 0.10 -12.28
N PRO A 49 0.52 0.58 -13.54
CA PRO A 49 -0.41 1.63 -13.96
C PRO A 49 -1.90 1.23 -13.81
N GLU A 50 -2.22 -0.03 -14.09
CA GLU A 50 -3.59 -0.54 -14.00
C GLU A 50 -4.05 -0.62 -12.54
N GLY A 51 -3.24 -1.18 -11.65
CA GLY A 51 -3.53 -1.20 -10.22
C GLY A 51 -3.61 0.21 -9.64
N LEU A 52 -2.73 1.12 -10.06
CA LEU A 52 -2.76 2.53 -9.63
C LEU A 52 -4.05 3.24 -10.05
N SER A 53 -4.59 2.95 -11.25
CA SER A 53 -5.81 3.60 -11.74
C SER A 53 -7.05 3.36 -10.87
N ARG A 54 -7.03 2.28 -10.07
CA ARG A 54 -8.10 1.86 -9.16
C ARG A 54 -7.69 1.90 -7.69
N SER A 55 -6.58 2.56 -7.37
CA SER A 55 -6.03 2.59 -6.02
C SER A 55 -5.84 4.00 -5.48
N VAL A 56 -6.11 4.17 -4.19
CA VAL A 56 -5.60 5.29 -3.40
C VAL A 56 -4.39 4.80 -2.62
N VAL A 57 -3.22 5.41 -2.89
CA VAL A 57 -1.97 5.03 -2.23
C VAL A 57 -1.54 6.09 -1.23
N ILE A 58 -1.34 5.68 0.02
CA ILE A 58 -0.85 6.51 1.11
C ILE A 58 0.59 6.09 1.43
N ILE A 59 1.52 7.03 1.40
CA ILE A 59 2.95 6.76 1.56
C ILE A 59 3.50 7.55 2.75
N ALA A 60 4.15 6.86 3.67
CA ALA A 60 4.96 7.45 4.72
C ALA A 60 6.21 6.59 4.94
N THR A 61 7.27 6.90 4.21
CA THR A 61 8.52 6.13 4.17
C THR A 61 9.23 6.08 5.53
N SER A 62 10.22 5.19 5.64
CA SER A 62 11.07 5.02 6.84
C SER A 62 11.74 6.31 7.33
N ASP A 63 12.07 7.24 6.42
CA ASP A 63 12.67 8.55 6.70
C ASP A 63 11.63 9.65 7.01
N SER A 64 10.33 9.38 6.84
CA SER A 64 9.26 10.31 7.22
C SER A 64 9.19 10.49 8.75
N PRO A 65 8.81 11.67 9.27
CA PRO A 65 8.61 11.90 10.70
C PRO A 65 7.69 10.84 11.36
N PRO A 66 7.96 10.40 12.61
CA PRO A 66 7.18 9.36 13.27
C PRO A 66 5.67 9.65 13.31
N ILE A 67 5.30 10.91 13.55
CA ILE A 67 3.89 11.34 13.57
C ILE A 67 3.21 11.18 12.21
N GLN A 68 3.94 11.37 11.10
CA GLN A 68 3.40 11.20 9.76
C GLN A 68 3.10 9.73 9.48
N ARG A 69 3.98 8.81 9.91
CA ARG A 69 3.75 7.36 9.77
C ARG A 69 2.52 6.89 10.54
N ILE A 70 2.33 7.40 11.76
CA ILE A 70 1.14 7.09 12.57
C ILE A 70 -0.12 7.63 11.88
N LYS A 71 -0.11 8.90 11.46
CA LYS A 71 -1.25 9.53 10.78
C LYS A 71 -1.59 8.87 9.45
N ALA A 72 -0.59 8.40 8.69
CA ALA A 72 -0.81 7.71 7.43
C ALA A 72 -1.71 6.47 7.58
N ALA A 73 -1.54 5.71 8.68
CA ALA A 73 -2.40 4.56 8.95
C ALA A 73 -3.86 4.96 9.19
N PHE A 74 -4.09 6.01 9.99
CA PHE A 74 -5.44 6.53 10.23
C PHE A 74 -6.08 7.08 8.96
N VAL A 75 -5.33 7.85 8.17
CA VAL A 75 -5.81 8.38 6.88
C VAL A 75 -6.22 7.26 5.94
N ALA A 76 -5.41 6.19 5.84
CA ALA A 76 -5.74 5.04 5.00
C ALA A 76 -7.06 4.37 5.45
N VAL A 77 -7.25 4.17 6.75
CA VAL A 77 -8.49 3.60 7.28
C VAL A 77 -9.69 4.50 6.99
N THR A 78 -9.58 5.81 7.22
CA THR A 78 -10.67 6.75 6.94
C THR A 78 -11.06 6.78 5.46
N ILE A 79 -10.09 6.73 4.55
CA ILE A 79 -10.37 6.65 3.10
C ILE A 79 -11.04 5.32 2.75
N ALA A 80 -10.59 4.21 3.35
CA ALA A 80 -11.22 2.91 3.13
C ALA A 80 -12.66 2.87 3.64
N GLU A 81 -12.95 3.50 4.79
CA GLU A 81 -14.31 3.64 5.32
C GLU A 81 -15.21 4.45 4.39
N TYR A 82 -14.68 5.55 3.82
CA TYR A 82 -15.43 6.37 2.87
C TYR A 82 -15.87 5.60 1.61
N PHE A 83 -15.05 4.69 1.09
CA PHE A 83 -15.39 3.89 -0.10
C PHE A 83 -16.17 2.60 0.22
N ARG A 84 -16.28 2.23 1.49
CA ARG A 84 -17.06 1.06 1.92
C ARG A 84 -18.56 1.33 1.89
N ASP A 85 -18.94 2.54 2.26
CA ASP A 85 -20.34 2.98 2.41
C ASP A 85 -20.85 3.66 1.12
#